data_AF-A0A0M3K3X6-F1
#
_entry.id   AF-A0A0M3K3X6-F1
#
_cell.length_a   1.000
_cell.length_b   1.000
_cell.length_c   1.000
_cell.angle_alpha   90.00
_cell.angle_beta   90.00
_cell.angle_gamma   90.00
#
_symmetry.space_group_name_H-M   'P 1'
#
loop_
_entity.id
_entity.type
_entity.pdbx_description
1 polymer ?
#
loop_
_entity_poly.entity_id
_entity_poly.type
_entity_poly.pdbx_seq_one_letter_code
_entity_poly.pdbx_strand_id
1 'polypeptide(L)'
;MFNNRHKFILVLQFAAVFSCATLPLLQTYGGHTFVLHKMTECKGGKVYEIRNVQDYDQCRAACMQFNCAAVNVFQLGEFEFVCEILEDVEGMVPAQGAACYAPF
;
A
#
# COMPACT_ATOMS: atom_id res chain seq x y z
N MET A 1 -28.53 38.02 35.87
CA MET A 1 -27.49 37.08 35.41
C MET A 1 -28.19 35.83 34.90
N PHE A 2 -28.46 35.75 33.59
CA PHE A 2 -29.11 34.59 32.97
C PHE A 2 -28.01 33.61 32.51
N ASN A 3 -27.87 32.49 33.22
CA ASN A 3 -26.94 31.43 32.84
C ASN A 3 -27.61 30.52 31.81
N ASN A 4 -26.99 30.42 30.64
CA ASN A 4 -27.56 29.82 29.45
C ASN A 4 -26.52 28.85 28.88
N ARG A 5 -27.03 27.74 28.33
CA ARG A 5 -26.47 26.96 27.21
C ARG A 5 -25.64 25.70 27.50
N HIS A 6 -26.37 24.60 27.34
CA HIS A 6 -26.06 23.45 26.48
C HIS A 6 -25.05 22.42 27.00
N LYS A 7 -25.63 21.39 27.63
CA LYS A 7 -25.09 20.03 27.72
C LYS A 7 -24.66 19.56 26.33
N PHE A 8 -23.35 19.48 26.11
CA PHE A 8 -22.72 18.88 24.94
C PHE A 8 -23.06 17.38 24.91
N ILE A 9 -24.03 16.99 24.08
CA ILE A 9 -24.28 15.60 23.73
C ILE A 9 -23.24 15.24 22.66
N LEU A 10 -22.17 14.57 23.08
CA LEU A 10 -21.14 14.03 22.22
C LEU A 10 -21.68 12.71 21.63
N VAL A 11 -22.46 12.81 20.54
CA VAL A 11 -22.88 11.64 19.77
C VAL A 11 -21.67 11.10 19.03
N LEU A 12 -21.15 9.96 19.49
CA LEU A 12 -20.17 9.13 18.79
C LEU A 12 -20.75 8.74 17.42
N GLN A 13 -20.27 9.35 16.35
CA GLN A 13 -20.51 8.87 15.00
C GLN A 13 -19.54 7.72 14.71
N PHE A 14 -20.01 6.48 14.91
CA PHE A 14 -19.39 5.29 14.30
C PHE A 14 -19.71 5.29 12.81
N ALA A 15 -18.93 6.02 12.01
CA ALA A 15 -18.86 5.78 10.57
C ALA A 15 -17.92 4.58 10.35
N ALA A 16 -18.48 3.38 10.31
CA ALA A 16 -17.76 2.21 9.81
C ALA A 16 -17.54 2.39 8.31
N VAL A 17 -16.43 3.02 7.94
CA VAL A 17 -16.00 3.09 6.54
C VAL A 17 -15.50 1.68 6.19
N PHE A 18 -16.35 0.90 5.53
CA PHE A 18 -15.95 -0.30 4.81
C PHE A 18 -15.07 0.16 3.63
N SER A 19 -13.82 0.51 3.94
CA SER A 19 -12.85 0.92 2.92
C SER A 19 -12.44 -0.33 2.17
N CYS A 20 -13.08 -0.58 1.02
CA CYS A 20 -12.49 -1.39 -0.03
C CYS A 20 -11.18 -0.70 -0.40
N ALA A 21 -10.07 -1.15 0.18
CA ALA A 21 -8.78 -0.47 0.09
C ALA A 21 -8.24 -0.58 -1.33
N THR A 22 -8.61 0.38 -2.17
CA THR A 22 -8.06 0.50 -3.51
C THR A 22 -6.63 1.01 -3.39
N LEU A 23 -5.69 0.24 -3.98
CA LEU A 23 -4.31 0.67 -4.06
C LEU A 23 -4.22 2.02 -4.82
N PRO A 24 -3.53 3.02 -4.27
CA PRO A 24 -3.37 4.32 -4.91
C PRO A 24 -2.60 4.23 -6.23
N LEU A 25 -3.01 4.99 -7.26
CA LEU A 25 -2.38 4.91 -8.58
C LEU A 25 -0.92 5.33 -8.58
N LEU A 26 -0.57 6.34 -7.79
CA LEU A 26 0.78 6.89 -7.69
C LEU A 26 1.26 6.79 -6.25
N GLN A 27 2.54 6.48 -6.10
CA GLN A 27 3.22 6.41 -4.83
C GLN A 27 4.59 7.06 -4.93
N THR A 28 5.06 7.69 -3.84
CA THR A 28 6.37 8.35 -3.85
C THR A 28 7.27 7.79 -2.76
N TYR A 29 8.38 7.19 -3.16
CA TYR A 29 9.41 6.62 -2.27
C TYR A 29 10.72 7.37 -2.47
N GLY A 30 11.29 7.94 -1.39
CA GLY A 30 12.62 8.56 -1.47
C GLY A 30 12.80 9.66 -2.53
N GLY A 31 11.72 10.29 -3.01
CA GLY A 31 11.77 11.28 -4.09
C GLY A 31 11.49 10.74 -5.50
N HIS A 32 11.30 9.43 -5.64
CA HIS A 32 10.90 8.77 -6.90
C HIS A 32 9.41 8.49 -6.91
N THR A 33 8.77 8.68 -8.06
CA THR A 33 7.35 8.37 -8.26
C THR A 33 7.19 7.02 -8.94
N PHE A 34 6.42 6.15 -8.32
CA PHE A 34 6.07 4.82 -8.77
C PHE A 34 4.60 4.79 -9.19
N VAL A 35 4.32 4.05 -10.25
CA VAL A 35 3.00 3.88 -10.85
C VAL A 35 2.48 2.49 -10.53
N LEU A 36 1.20 2.41 -10.19
CA LEU A 36 0.51 1.16 -9.95
C LEU A 36 0.16 0.46 -11.29
N HIS A 37 0.71 -0.73 -11.47
CA HIS A 37 0.34 -1.70 -12.49
C HIS A 37 -0.48 -2.81 -11.83
N LYS A 38 -1.81 -2.73 -11.96
CA LYS A 38 -2.73 -3.73 -11.39
C LYS A 38 -2.70 -5.03 -12.19
N MET A 39 -2.94 -6.16 -11.53
CA MET A 39 -2.96 -7.50 -12.15
C MET A 39 -1.62 -7.81 -12.85
N THR A 40 -0.53 -7.31 -12.27
CA THR A 40 0.81 -7.35 -12.83
C THR A 40 1.80 -7.63 -11.71
N GLU A 41 2.79 -8.44 -12.01
CA GLU A 41 3.97 -8.69 -11.18
C GLU A 41 5.20 -8.14 -11.89
N CYS A 42 6.05 -7.41 -11.18
CA CYS A 42 7.39 -7.08 -11.61
C CYS A 42 8.34 -8.25 -11.39
N LYS A 43 9.15 -8.56 -12.39
CA LYS A 43 10.24 -9.54 -12.32
C LYS A 43 11.55 -8.79 -12.10
N GLY A 44 12.38 -9.33 -11.20
CA GLY A 44 13.68 -8.78 -10.85
C GLY A 44 14.24 -9.42 -9.58
N GLY A 45 15.37 -8.92 -9.10
CA GLY A 45 16.04 -9.34 -7.88
C GLY A 45 15.27 -8.94 -6.63
N LYS A 46 14.67 -9.93 -5.94
CA LYS A 46 14.05 -9.70 -4.63
C LYS A 46 15.11 -9.59 -3.55
N VAL A 47 15.09 -8.47 -2.83
CA VAL A 47 16.00 -8.21 -1.69
C VAL A 47 15.31 -8.31 -0.33
N TYR A 48 13.99 -8.13 -0.28
CA TYR A 48 13.24 -8.23 0.98
C TYR A 48 11.79 -8.65 0.76
N GLU A 49 11.19 -9.26 1.77
CA GLU A 49 9.79 -9.69 1.77
C GLU A 49 9.15 -9.34 3.11
N ILE A 50 7.95 -8.75 3.06
CA ILE A 50 7.12 -8.48 4.23
C ILE A 50 5.86 -9.32 4.10
N ARG A 51 5.57 -10.12 5.13
CA ARG A 51 4.35 -10.94 5.21
C ARG A 51 3.31 -10.33 6.13
N ASN A 52 2.05 -10.72 5.94
CA ASN A 52 0.91 -10.27 6.75
C ASN A 52 0.80 -8.74 6.79
N VAL A 53 1.04 -8.09 5.66
CA VAL A 53 0.99 -6.64 5.51
C VAL A 53 -0.43 -6.16 5.85
N GLN A 54 -0.53 -5.30 6.86
CA GLN A 54 -1.80 -4.70 7.29
C GLN A 54 -2.02 -3.33 6.63
N ASP A 55 -0.92 -2.64 6.32
CA ASP A 55 -0.92 -1.33 5.70
C ASP A 55 0.19 -1.25 4.65
N TYR A 56 -0.14 -0.68 3.50
CA TYR A 56 0.78 -0.45 2.41
C TYR A 56 1.99 0.40 2.81
N ASP A 57 1.85 1.27 3.81
CA ASP A 57 2.96 2.07 4.34
C ASP A 57 4.15 1.23 4.83
N GLN A 58 3.92 -0.04 5.23
CA GLN A 58 4.99 -0.97 5.57
C GLN A 58 5.87 -1.30 4.35
N CYS A 59 5.25 -1.50 3.19
CA CYS A 59 5.94 -1.82 1.94
C CYS A 59 6.72 -0.60 1.43
N ARG A 60 6.12 0.59 1.55
CA ARG A 60 6.77 1.86 1.27
C ARG A 60 8.02 2.06 2.14
N ALA A 61 7.90 1.86 3.45
CA ALA A 61 9.01 2.05 4.38
C ALA A 61 10.17 1.09 4.06
N ALA A 62 9.87 -0.18 3.77
CA ALA A 62 10.88 -1.15 3.35
C ALA A 62 11.53 -0.77 2.01
N CYS A 63 10.75 -0.37 1.00
CA CYS A 63 11.31 0.09 -0.26
C CYS A 63 12.28 1.26 -0.06
N MET A 64 11.93 2.24 0.79
CA MET A 64 12.82 3.35 1.11
C MET A 64 14.10 2.90 1.82
N GLN A 65 14.00 1.93 2.73
CA GLN A 65 15.16 1.37 3.44
C GLN A 65 16.13 0.64 2.51
N PHE A 66 15.60 -0.11 1.54
CA PHE A 66 16.39 -0.90 0.60
C PHE A 66 16.72 -0.17 -0.70
N ASN A 67 16.30 1.11 -0.84
CA ASN A 67 16.42 1.89 -2.07
C ASN A 67 15.91 1.10 -3.31
N CYS A 68 14.69 0.60 -3.20
CA CYS A 68 14.14 -0.37 -4.15
C CYS A 68 13.84 0.24 -5.54
N ALA A 69 13.88 -0.60 -6.57
CA ALA A 69 13.46 -0.28 -7.93
C ALA A 69 11.98 -0.57 -8.19
N ALA A 70 11.38 -1.51 -7.45
CA ALA A 70 9.95 -1.82 -7.51
C ALA A 70 9.45 -2.51 -6.24
N VAL A 71 8.13 -2.47 -6.06
CA VAL A 71 7.40 -3.21 -5.02
C VAL A 71 6.31 -4.05 -5.67
N ASN A 72 6.35 -5.36 -5.45
CA ASN A 72 5.18 -6.19 -5.70
C ASN A 72 4.32 -6.26 -4.45
N VAL A 73 3.00 -6.23 -4.63
CA VAL A 73 1.99 -6.54 -3.61
C VAL A 73 1.20 -7.73 -4.09
N PHE A 74 1.20 -8.81 -3.32
CA PHE A 74 0.42 -10.01 -3.59
C PHE A 74 -0.68 -10.16 -2.55
N GLN A 75 -1.89 -10.41 -3.02
CA GLN A 75 -2.99 -10.88 -2.19
C GLN A 75 -3.00 -12.41 -2.22
N LEU A 76 -2.61 -13.04 -1.11
CA LEU A 76 -2.59 -14.49 -0.96
C LEU A 76 -3.93 -15.05 -0.45
N GLY A 77 -4.72 -14.21 0.20
CA GLY A 77 -6.05 -14.53 0.71
C GLY A 77 -6.88 -13.27 0.91
N GLU A 78 -8.11 -13.41 1.41
CA GLU A 78 -9.03 -12.27 1.59
C GLU A 78 -8.41 -11.14 2.43
N PHE A 79 -7.60 -11.50 3.44
CA PHE A 79 -6.93 -10.56 4.34
C PHE A 79 -5.42 -10.83 4.47
N GLU A 80 -4.85 -11.65 3.59
CA GLU A 80 -3.43 -12.00 3.63
C GLU A 80 -2.71 -11.31 2.48
N PHE A 81 -1.84 -10.35 2.83
CA PHE A 81 -1.06 -9.59 1.86
C PHE A 81 0.44 -9.76 2.13
N VAL A 82 1.20 -9.84 1.05
CA VAL A 82 2.66 -9.91 1.05
C VAL A 82 3.19 -8.82 0.14
N CYS A 83 4.28 -8.19 0.56
CA CYS A 83 5.05 -7.29 -0.28
C CYS A 83 6.42 -7.86 -0.57
N GLU A 84 6.84 -7.81 -1.82
CA GLU A 84 8.23 -8.09 -2.22
C GLU A 84 8.89 -6.79 -2.65
N ILE A 85 10.09 -6.55 -2.14
CA ILE A 85 10.91 -5.39 -2.43
C ILE A 85 12.00 -5.83 -3.41
N LEU A 86 12.03 -5.19 -4.58
CA LEU A 86 12.93 -5.53 -5.66
C LEU A 86 14.04 -4.49 -5.78
N GLU A 87 15.29 -4.92 -5.91
CA GLU A 87 16.43 -4.01 -6.16
C GLU A 87 16.57 -3.61 -7.63
N ASP A 88 16.02 -4.41 -8.54
CA ASP A 88 15.97 -4.14 -9.96
C ASP A 88 14.63 -4.61 -10.58
N VAL A 89 14.41 -4.25 -11.85
CA VAL A 89 13.27 -4.71 -12.64
C VAL A 89 13.78 -5.15 -14.00
N GLU A 90 13.63 -6.43 -14.30
CA GLU A 90 13.94 -7.05 -15.59
C GLU A 90 12.73 -7.01 -16.54
N GLY A 91 11.52 -6.93 -16.00
CA GLY A 91 10.30 -6.86 -16.77
C GLY A 91 9.03 -6.93 -15.93
N MET A 92 7.89 -6.97 -16.61
CA MET A 92 6.58 -7.09 -15.97
C MET A 92 5.77 -8.18 -16.68
N VAL A 93 5.05 -8.98 -15.90
CA VAL A 93 4.16 -10.04 -16.42
C VAL A 93 2.77 -9.94 -15.83
N PRO A 94 1.71 -10.31 -16.59
CA PRO A 94 0.37 -10.41 -16.02
C PRO A 94 0.32 -11.42 -14.88
N ALA A 95 -0.26 -11.03 -13.74
CA ALA A 95 -0.39 -11.87 -12.56
C ALA A 95 -1.66 -11.51 -11.78
N GLN A 96 -2.59 -12.47 -11.65
CA GLN A 96 -3.83 -12.24 -10.91
C GLN A 96 -3.56 -12.17 -9.41
N GLY A 97 -4.23 -11.24 -8.72
CA GLY A 97 -4.01 -11.01 -7.29
C GLY A 97 -2.68 -10.30 -6.98
N ALA A 98 -1.96 -9.84 -8.00
CA ALA A 98 -0.73 -9.07 -7.84
C ALA A 98 -0.91 -7.62 -8.31
N ALA A 99 -0.10 -6.74 -7.75
CA ALA A 99 0.11 -5.39 -8.24
C ALA A 99 1.60 -5.06 -8.15
N CYS A 100 2.13 -4.41 -9.18
CA CYS A 100 3.47 -3.86 -9.15
C CYS A 100 3.44 -2.33 -9.08
N TYR A 101 4.24 -1.77 -8.18
CA TYR A 101 4.66 -0.38 -8.22
C TYR A 101 6.07 -0.30 -8.78
N ALA A 102 6.23 0.41 -9.90
CA ALA A 102 7.53 0.65 -10.55
C ALA A 102 7.58 2.08 -11.12
N PRO A 103 8.78 2.68 -11.32
CA PRO A 103 8.92 3.91 -12.08
C PRO A 103 8.45 3.73 -13.54
N PHE A 104 8.09 4.83 -14.20
CA PHE A 104 7.71 4.86 -15.62
C PHE A 104 8.79 4.30 -16.55
#